data_AF-A0A352AW97-F1
#
_entry.id   AF-A0A352AW97-F1
#
_cell.length_a   1.000
_cell.length_b   1.000
_cell.length_c   1.000
_cell.angle_alpha   90.00
_cell.angle_beta   90.00
_cell.angle_gamma   90.00
#
_symmetry.space_group_name_H-M   'P 1'
#
loop_
_entity.id
_entity.type
_entity.pdbx_description
1 polymer ?
#
loop_
_entity_poly.entity_id
_entity_poly.type
_entity_poly.pdbx_seq_one_letter_code
_entity_poly.pdbx_strand_id
1 'polypeptide(L)'
;MEYDPPINNDSDEDIAMPDDMPDEYYQGIRKEGRIRRIVVDKQACIGAMSCTVVAPLAFQMDEEDIAYVPEGHDATDEETLLLGAQSCPVLAIHLYDKDGNKVFPEE
;
A
#
# COMPACT_ATOMS: atom_id res chain seq x y z
N MET A 1 -24.72 -4.89 -4.93
CA MET A 1 -24.13 -5.03 -3.59
C MET A 1 -22.89 -4.20 -3.68
N GLU A 2 -22.79 -3.10 -2.94
CA GLU A 2 -21.52 -2.37 -2.82
C GLU A 2 -20.60 -3.27 -2.00
N TYR A 3 -19.59 -3.85 -2.65
CA TYR A 3 -18.52 -4.53 -1.93
C TYR A 3 -17.54 -3.46 -1.47
N ASP A 4 -17.62 -3.11 -0.20
CA ASP A 4 -16.62 -2.27 0.46
C ASP A 4 -15.40 -3.17 0.72
N PRO A 5 -14.29 -3.02 -0.03
CA PRO A 5 -13.09 -3.79 0.25
C PRO A 5 -12.68 -3.49 1.69
N PRO A 6 -12.19 -4.48 2.45
CA PRO A 6 -11.81 -4.24 3.84
C PRO A 6 -10.79 -3.10 3.87
N ILE A 7 -11.20 -1.95 4.42
CA ILE A 7 -10.26 -0.94 4.89
C ILE A 7 -9.43 -1.70 5.89
N ASN A 8 -8.21 -2.05 5.52
CA ASN A 8 -7.37 -2.80 6.41
C ASN A 8 -7.07 -1.86 7.61
N ASN A 9 -7.81 -2.11 8.69
CA ASN A 9 -7.80 -1.36 9.93
C ASN A 9 -6.59 -1.73 10.79
N ASP A 10 -5.58 -2.37 10.21
CA ASP A 10 -4.33 -2.63 10.91
C ASP A 10 -3.80 -1.32 11.49
N SER A 11 -3.71 -1.29 12.80
CA SER A 11 -3.11 -0.22 13.58
C SER A 11 -2.12 -0.86 14.53
N ASP A 12 -0.89 -0.38 14.51
CA ASP A 12 0.17 -0.80 15.42
C ASP A 12 0.68 0.45 16.13
N GLU A 13 0.59 0.48 17.46
CA GLU A 13 1.00 1.62 18.28
C GLU A 13 2.51 1.90 18.17
N ASP A 14 3.30 0.89 17.76
CA ASP A 14 4.75 0.99 17.60
C ASP A 14 5.17 1.50 16.20
N ILE A 15 4.22 1.71 15.27
CA ILE A 15 4.50 2.18 13.91
C ILE A 15 3.97 3.60 13.76
N ALA A 16 4.89 4.55 13.58
CA ALA A 16 4.54 5.96 13.46
C ALA A 16 3.63 6.21 12.25
N MET A 17 2.69 7.15 12.42
CA MET A 17 1.94 7.69 11.29
C MET A 17 2.84 8.67 10.52
N PRO A 18 2.97 8.52 9.19
CA PRO A 18 3.67 9.49 8.36
C PRO A 18 2.97 10.85 8.37
N ASP A 19 3.73 11.92 8.22
CA ASP A 19 3.20 13.30 8.17
C ASP A 19 2.53 13.63 6.83
N ASP A 20 2.86 12.89 5.76
CA ASP A 20 2.45 13.14 4.37
C ASP A 20 1.40 12.15 3.86
N MET A 21 0.50 11.71 4.75
CA MET A 21 -0.60 10.81 4.37
C MET A 21 -1.61 11.54 3.47
N PRO A 22 -2.11 10.89 2.39
CA PRO A 22 -3.21 11.42 1.59
C PRO A 22 -4.52 11.44 2.39
N ASP A 23 -5.51 12.21 1.92
CA ASP A 23 -6.82 12.32 2.58
C ASP A 23 -7.63 11.02 2.52
N GLU A 24 -7.53 10.29 1.41
CA GLU A 24 -8.22 9.02 1.18
C GLU A 24 -7.22 7.95 0.74
N TYR A 25 -7.14 6.87 1.52
CA TYR A 25 -6.20 5.79 1.25
C TYR A 25 -6.69 4.43 1.70
N TYR A 26 -6.14 3.40 1.03
CA TYR A 26 -5.99 2.08 1.61
C TYR A 26 -4.62 1.97 2.26
N GLN A 27 -4.53 1.21 3.35
CA GLN A 27 -3.25 0.93 3.99
C GLN A 27 -3.09 -0.55 4.30
N GLY A 28 -1.88 -0.97 4.65
CA GLY A 28 -1.63 -2.25 5.33
C GLY A 28 -0.38 -2.15 6.17
N ILE A 29 -0.38 -2.82 7.31
CA ILE A 29 0.72 -2.77 8.27
C ILE A 29 1.43 -4.11 8.32
N ARG A 30 2.75 -4.06 8.11
CA ARG A 30 3.63 -5.21 8.21
C ARG A 30 4.24 -5.32 9.59
N LYS A 31 4.34 -6.54 10.11
CA LYS A 31 4.96 -6.83 11.43
C LYS A 31 6.48 -6.98 11.37
N GLU A 32 7.03 -7.22 10.19
CA GLU A 32 8.44 -7.50 9.96
C GLU A 32 8.91 -6.80 8.67
N GLY A 33 10.23 -6.61 8.56
CA GLY A 33 10.85 -5.90 7.44
C GLY A 33 11.18 -4.43 7.74
N ARG A 34 11.89 -3.80 6.80
CA ARG A 34 12.13 -2.36 6.73
C ARG A 34 10.86 -1.60 6.39
N ILE A 35 10.06 -2.09 5.45
CA ILE A 35 8.77 -1.49 5.08
C ILE A 35 7.73 -1.97 6.09
N ARG A 36 7.14 -1.03 6.82
CA ARG A 36 6.18 -1.30 7.90
C ARG A 36 4.78 -0.86 7.57
N ARG A 37 4.63 0.14 6.70
CA ARG A 37 3.32 0.62 6.26
C ARG A 37 3.32 0.73 4.74
N ILE A 38 2.27 0.17 4.15
CA ILE A 38 1.92 0.29 2.74
C ILE A 38 0.72 1.22 2.69
N VAL A 39 0.74 2.21 1.81
CA VAL A 39 -0.37 3.14 1.60
C VAL A 39 -0.62 3.24 0.11
N VAL A 40 -1.89 3.20 -0.28
CA VAL A 40 -2.33 3.48 -1.64
C VAL A 40 -3.22 4.71 -1.60
N ASP A 41 -2.77 5.78 -2.26
CA ASP A 41 -3.54 7.02 -2.42
C ASP A 41 -4.69 6.78 -3.41
N LYS A 42 -5.94 6.87 -2.93
CA LYS A 42 -7.12 6.64 -3.77
C LYS A 42 -7.29 7.72 -4.84
N GLN A 43 -6.87 8.95 -4.57
CA GLN A 43 -7.01 10.08 -5.49
C GLN A 43 -5.96 10.05 -6.59
N ALA A 44 -4.75 9.57 -6.29
CA ALA A 44 -3.68 9.44 -7.28
C ALA A 44 -3.79 8.15 -8.11
N CYS A 45 -4.41 7.09 -7.59
CA CYS A 45 -4.50 5.81 -8.28
C CYS A 45 -5.41 5.86 -9.52
N ILE A 46 -4.84 5.59 -10.70
CA ILE A 46 -5.55 5.63 -11.99
C ILE A 46 -6.04 4.26 -12.48
N GLY A 47 -5.99 3.22 -11.64
CA GLY A 47 -6.41 1.87 -12.02
C GLY A 47 -5.53 1.19 -13.08
N ALA A 48 -4.22 1.46 -13.08
CA ALA A 48 -3.30 0.87 -14.05
C ALA A 48 -3.01 -0.64 -13.86
N MET A 49 -3.41 -1.21 -12.72
CA MET A 49 -3.27 -2.65 -12.35
C MET A 49 -1.85 -3.24 -12.42
N SER A 50 -0.81 -2.43 -12.64
CA SER A 50 0.57 -2.95 -12.77
C SER A 50 1.08 -3.54 -11.45
N CYS A 51 0.70 -2.95 -10.32
CA CYS A 51 1.07 -3.43 -8.99
C CYS A 51 0.51 -4.82 -8.68
N THR A 52 -0.71 -5.14 -9.11
CA THR A 52 -1.34 -6.45 -8.87
C THR A 52 -0.71 -7.55 -9.71
N VAL A 53 -0.14 -7.22 -10.87
CA VAL A 53 0.61 -8.16 -11.70
C VAL A 53 1.96 -8.48 -11.07
N VAL A 54 2.65 -7.48 -10.53
CA VAL A 54 3.98 -7.65 -9.93
C VAL A 54 3.92 -8.24 -8.53
N ALA A 55 2.99 -7.78 -7.69
CA ALA A 55 2.85 -8.16 -6.30
C ALA A 55 1.37 -8.50 -5.97
N PRO A 56 0.83 -9.61 -6.51
CA PRO A 56 -0.60 -9.97 -6.41
C PRO A 56 -1.08 -10.26 -4.98
N LEU A 57 -0.15 -10.59 -4.08
CA LEU A 57 -0.47 -10.80 -2.67
C LEU A 57 -0.51 -9.48 -1.89
N ALA A 58 0.23 -8.46 -2.34
CA ALA A 58 0.28 -7.15 -1.68
C ALA A 58 -0.79 -6.18 -2.19
N PHE A 59 -1.25 -6.35 -3.44
CA PHE A 59 -2.21 -5.45 -4.06
C PHE A 59 -3.31 -6.20 -4.80
N GLN A 60 -4.54 -5.76 -4.63
CA GLN A 60 -5.71 -6.18 -5.39
C GLN A 60 -6.51 -4.96 -5.84
N MET A 61 -7.50 -5.14 -6.72
CA MET A 61 -8.34 -4.05 -7.22
C MET A 61 -9.70 -4.11 -6.56
N ASP A 62 -10.21 -2.98 -6.11
CA ASP A 62 -11.59 -2.86 -5.64
C ASP A 62 -12.58 -2.70 -6.81
N GLU A 63 -13.86 -2.46 -6.49
CA GLU A 63 -14.91 -2.27 -7.51
C GLU A 63 -14.83 -0.93 -8.25
N GLU A 64 -14.04 0.03 -7.74
CA GLU A 64 -13.82 1.36 -8.33
C GLU A 64 -12.52 1.43 -9.17
N ASP A 65 -11.90 0.28 -9.46
CA ASP A 65 -10.59 0.16 -10.11
C ASP A 65 -9.47 0.87 -9.32
N ILE A 66 -9.60 0.97 -8.00
CA ILE A 66 -8.56 1.46 -7.10
C ILE A 66 -7.81 0.27 -6.48
N ALA A 67 -6.48 0.37 -6.46
CA ALA A 67 -5.66 -0.65 -5.82
C ALA A 67 -5.81 -0.55 -4.29
N TYR A 68 -6.01 -1.69 -3.61
CA TYR A 68 -6.06 -1.79 -2.16
C TYR A 68 -5.10 -2.87 -1.66
N VAL A 69 -4.81 -2.83 -0.35
CA VAL A 69 -3.93 -3.78 0.33
C VAL A 69 -4.77 -4.86 1.03
N PRO A 70 -4.79 -6.12 0.55
CA PRO A 70 -5.64 -7.16 1.12
C PRO A 70 -5.09 -7.72 2.44
N GLU A 71 -5.94 -8.45 3.17
CA GLU A 71 -5.48 -9.31 4.25
C GLU A 71 -4.47 -10.34 3.71
N GLY A 72 -3.41 -10.61 4.47
CA GLY A 72 -2.34 -11.52 4.04
C GLY A 72 -1.26 -10.88 3.17
N HIS A 73 -1.31 -9.56 2.94
CA HIS A 73 -0.26 -8.82 2.24
C HIS A 73 1.15 -9.04 2.83
N ASP A 74 1.25 -9.34 4.13
CA ASP A 74 2.46 -9.75 4.85
C ASP A 74 3.21 -10.92 4.20
N ALA A 75 2.51 -11.78 3.45
CA ALA A 75 3.12 -12.92 2.76
C ALA A 75 4.00 -12.49 1.58
N THR A 76 3.91 -11.24 1.13
CA THR A 76 4.76 -10.68 0.07
C THR A 76 6.11 -10.29 0.66
N ASP A 77 7.21 -10.77 0.07
CA ASP A 77 8.54 -10.33 0.47
C ASP A 77 8.78 -8.84 0.14
N GLU A 78 9.78 -8.23 0.76
CA GLU A 78 10.03 -6.79 0.62
C GLU A 78 10.47 -6.37 -0.78
N GLU A 79 11.23 -7.22 -1.48
CA GLU A 79 11.71 -6.93 -2.83
C GLU A 79 10.53 -6.89 -3.80
N THR A 80 9.67 -7.92 -3.75
CA THR A 80 8.43 -7.97 -4.55
C THR A 80 7.48 -6.81 -4.21
N LEU A 81 7.33 -6.46 -2.93
CA LEU A 81 6.51 -5.32 -2.53
C LEU A 81 7.05 -4.00 -3.11
N LEU A 82 8.36 -3.77 -3.00
CA LEU A 82 9.01 -2.58 -3.53
C LEU A 82 8.89 -2.50 -5.06
N LEU A 83 9.10 -3.62 -5.76
CA LEU A 83 8.88 -3.69 -7.22
C LEU A 83 7.41 -3.42 -7.59
N GLY A 84 6.47 -3.93 -6.80
CA GLY A 84 5.04 -3.66 -6.96
C GLY A 84 4.73 -2.16 -6.86
N ALA A 85 5.29 -1.49 -5.85
CA ALA A 85 5.16 -0.04 -5.70
C ALA A 85 5.80 0.74 -6.86
N GLN A 86 7.02 0.37 -7.27
CA GLN A 86 7.75 0.98 -8.39
C GLN A 86 7.06 0.80 -9.75
N SER A 87 6.23 -0.25 -9.90
CA SER A 87 5.46 -0.47 -11.12
C SER A 87 4.31 0.53 -11.31
N CYS A 88 3.97 1.31 -10.28
CA CYS A 88 2.90 2.31 -10.37
C CYS A 88 3.34 3.49 -11.24
N PRO A 89 2.71 3.73 -12.41
CA PRO A 89 3.14 4.79 -13.34
C PRO A 89 2.89 6.21 -12.81
N VAL A 90 2.05 6.34 -11.79
CA VAL A 90 1.66 7.63 -11.17
C VAL A 90 2.12 7.73 -9.71
N LEU A 91 2.92 6.77 -9.23
CA LEU A 91 3.49 6.76 -7.89
C LEU A 91 2.45 6.84 -6.75
N ALA A 92 1.24 6.32 -6.96
CA ALA A 92 0.16 6.33 -5.97
C ALA A 92 0.37 5.36 -4.79
N ILE A 93 1.43 4.56 -4.80
CA ILE A 93 1.77 3.62 -3.73
C ILE A 93 2.92 4.22 -2.94
N HIS A 94 2.67 4.49 -1.65
CA HIS A 94 3.68 4.98 -0.73
C HIS A 94 4.06 3.87 0.25
N LEU A 95 5.36 3.70 0.48
CA LEU A 95 5.91 2.74 1.42
C LEU A 95 6.64 3.50 2.51
N TYR A 96 6.42 3.15 3.77
CA TYR A 96 7.02 3.80 4.92
C TYR A 96 7.70 2.80 5.84
N ASP A 97 8.74 3.24 6.54
CA ASP A 97 9.40 2.47 7.58
C ASP A 97 8.67 2.57 8.93
N LYS A 98 9.25 1.94 9.96
CA LYS A 98 8.67 1.93 11.32
C LYS A 98 8.52 3.33 11.93
N ASP A 99 9.43 4.24 11.58
CA ASP A 99 9.54 5.57 12.16
C ASP A 99 8.69 6.58 11.35
N GLY A 100 7.95 6.10 10.34
CA GLY A 100 7.09 6.93 9.49
C GLY A 100 7.84 7.58 8.33
N ASN A 101 9.13 7.26 8.11
CA ASN A 101 9.87 7.84 6.99
C ASN A 101 9.45 7.18 5.69
N LYS A 102 9.28 8.00 4.65
CA LYS A 102 8.98 7.51 3.30
C LYS A 102 10.17 6.74 2.75
N VAL A 103 9.96 5.46 2.46
CA VAL A 103 10.89 4.58 1.74
C VAL A 103 10.66 4.69 0.24
N PHE A 104 9.41 4.87 -0.20
CA PHE A 104 9.04 5.07 -1.59
C PHE A 104 7.75 5.90 -1.68
N PRO A 105 7.58 6.75 -2.70
CA PRO A 105 8.58 7.19 -3.68
C PRO A 105 9.75 7.95 -3.04
N GLU A 106 10.94 7.84 -3.63
CA GLU A 106 12.08 8.70 -3.25
C GLU A 106 11.84 10.10 -3.86
N GLU A 107 11.90 11.17 -3.04
CA GLU A 107 11.83 12.57 -3.52
C GLU A 107 13.01 12.96 -4.41
#